data_AF-A0A7K3RPX6-F1
#
_entry.id   AF-A0A7K3RPX6-F1
#
_cell.length_a   1.000
_cell.length_b   1.000
_cell.length_c   1.000
_cell.angle_alpha   90.00
_cell.angle_beta   90.00
_cell.angle_gamma   90.00
#
_symmetry.space_group_name_H-M   'P 1'
#
loop_
_entity.id
_entity.type
_entity.pdbx_description
1 polymer ?
#
loop_
_entity_poly.entity_id
_entity_poly.type
_entity_poly.pdbx_seq_one_letter_code
_entity_poly.pdbx_strand_id
1 'polypeptide(L)'
;PHAWRHAVLKCLFTEVPVAAVARLGERAHGDAELARMLDDFAAERTAAGRPVPEDLRTVLALTAPADEGDHPARPTAAPAAPAPTEES
;
A
#
# COMPACT_ATOMS: atom_id res chain seq x y z
N PRO A 1 -18.51 -7.00 9.84
CA PRO A 1 -17.40 -6.47 9.01
C PRO A 1 -16.04 -6.28 9.74
N HIS A 2 -15.99 -6.08 11.06
CA HIS A 2 -14.73 -5.86 11.81
C HIS A 2 -13.93 -7.13 12.17
N ALA A 3 -14.56 -8.31 12.17
CA ALA A 3 -13.96 -9.55 12.67
C ALA A 3 -12.65 -9.92 11.95
N TRP A 4 -12.53 -9.57 10.66
CA TRP A 4 -11.33 -9.89 9.90
C TRP A 4 -10.14 -8.99 10.25
N ARG A 5 -10.35 -7.67 10.38
CA ARG A 5 -9.31 -6.72 10.82
C ARG A 5 -8.81 -7.10 12.21
N HIS A 6 -9.74 -7.48 13.09
CA HIS A 6 -9.40 -7.95 14.42
C HIS A 6 -8.63 -9.28 14.40
N ALA A 7 -8.88 -10.16 13.42
CA ALA A 7 -8.08 -11.38 13.25
C ALA A 7 -6.64 -11.05 12.84
N VAL A 8 -6.42 -10.07 11.95
CA VAL A 8 -5.08 -9.59 11.57
C VAL A 8 -4.36 -8.99 12.78
N LEU A 9 -5.01 -8.09 13.52
CA LEU A 9 -4.43 -7.48 14.73
C LEU A 9 -4.11 -8.51 15.80
N LYS A 10 -4.97 -9.52 15.97
CA LYS A 10 -4.67 -10.64 16.87
C LYS A 10 -3.41 -11.38 16.45
N CYS A 11 -3.24 -11.69 15.16
CA CYS A 11 -2.02 -12.34 14.68
C CYS A 11 -0.77 -11.52 15.04
N LEU A 12 -0.80 -10.21 14.80
CA LEU A 12 0.31 -9.31 15.14
C LEU A 12 0.57 -9.23 16.65
N PHE A 13 -0.49 -9.20 17.46
CA PHE A 13 -0.39 -9.15 18.92
C PHE A 13 0.17 -10.45 19.49
N THR A 14 -0.17 -11.60 18.90
CA THR A 14 0.26 -12.93 19.34
C THR A 14 1.46 -13.46 18.58
N GLU A 15 2.11 -12.62 17.76
CA GLU A 15 3.29 -12.99 16.94
C GLU A 15 3.06 -14.20 16.02
N VAL A 16 1.82 -14.37 15.54
CA VAL A 16 1.47 -15.35 14.51
C VAL A 16 1.72 -14.72 13.13
N PRO A 17 2.39 -15.42 12.20
CA PRO A 17 2.67 -14.90 10.87
C PRO A 17 1.39 -14.46 10.14
N VAL A 18 1.35 -13.20 9.70
CA VAL A 18 0.16 -12.66 9.00
C VAL A 18 -0.04 -13.30 7.63
N ALA A 19 1.02 -13.89 7.05
CA ALA A 19 0.96 -14.65 5.80
C ALA A 19 -0.02 -15.85 5.85
N ALA A 20 -0.37 -16.34 7.05
CA ALA A 20 -1.39 -17.38 7.22
C ALA A 20 -2.83 -16.86 7.02
N VAL A 21 -3.05 -15.54 7.00
CA VAL A 21 -4.37 -14.95 6.79
C VAL A 21 -4.77 -15.10 5.32
N ALA A 22 -5.84 -15.84 5.07
CA ALA A 22 -6.32 -16.11 3.72
C ALA A 22 -6.64 -14.82 2.95
N ARG A 23 -6.07 -14.71 1.74
CA ARG A 23 -6.25 -13.60 0.80
C ARG A 23 -5.90 -12.24 1.43
N LEU A 24 -4.85 -12.19 2.27
CA LEU A 24 -4.47 -10.99 3.00
C LEU A 24 -4.31 -9.77 2.07
N GLY A 25 -3.54 -9.90 0.98
CA GLY A 25 -3.32 -8.79 0.03
C GLY A 25 -4.61 -8.26 -0.57
N GLU A 26 -5.44 -9.13 -1.15
CA GLU A 26 -6.73 -8.74 -1.77
C GLU A 26 -7.66 -8.04 -0.77
N ARG A 27 -7.66 -8.48 0.49
CA ARG A 27 -8.59 -7.97 1.51
C ARG A 27 -8.09 -6.71 2.20
N ALA A 28 -6.78 -6.57 2.33
CA ALA A 28 -6.15 -5.40 2.92
C ALA A 28 -6.14 -4.22 1.94
N HIS A 29 -6.09 -4.48 0.64
CA HIS A 29 -6.02 -3.46 -0.40
C HIS A 29 -7.08 -2.38 -0.25
N GLY A 30 -6.65 -1.12 -0.08
CA GLY A 30 -7.53 0.04 0.10
C GLY A 30 -8.33 0.05 1.42
N ASP A 31 -8.03 -0.83 2.38
CA ASP A 31 -8.72 -0.86 3.67
C ASP A 31 -8.16 0.20 4.63
N ALA A 32 -8.66 1.42 4.50
CA ALA A 32 -8.25 2.57 5.30
C ALA A 32 -8.48 2.39 6.81
N GLU A 33 -9.48 1.61 7.21
CA GLU A 33 -9.73 1.34 8.63
C GLU A 33 -8.68 0.36 9.19
N LEU A 34 -8.29 -0.65 8.41
CA LEU A 34 -7.17 -1.50 8.81
C LEU A 34 -5.87 -0.69 8.91
N ALA A 35 -5.59 0.20 7.95
CA ALA A 35 -4.42 1.07 7.98
C ALA A 35 -4.37 1.89 9.28
N ARG A 36 -5.47 2.59 9.60
CA ARG A 36 -5.62 3.39 10.83
C ARG A 36 -5.37 2.56 12.09
N MET A 37 -5.95 1.35 12.17
CA MET A 37 -5.76 0.47 13.33
C MET A 37 -4.31 -0.03 13.47
N LEU A 38 -3.61 -0.25 12.36
CA LEU A 38 -2.20 -0.66 12.37
C LEU A 38 -1.30 0.50 12.83
N ASP A 39 -1.59 1.73 12.40
CA ASP A 39 -0.89 2.92 12.86
C ASP A 39 -1.07 3.15 14.37
N ASP A 40 -2.31 3.04 14.86
CA ASP A 40 -2.61 3.13 16.30
C ASP A 40 -1.81 2.09 17.09
N PHE A 41 -1.80 0.83 16.63
CA PHE A 41 -1.05 -0.24 17.28
C PHE A 41 0.48 0.00 17.26
N ALA A 42 1.03 0.51 16.14
CA ALA A 42 2.43 0.87 16.05
C ALA A 42 2.80 2.02 17.00
N ALA A 43 1.94 3.03 17.12
CA ALA A 43 2.09 4.13 18.05
C ALA A 43 2.07 3.64 19.51
N GLU A 44 1.13 2.77 19.88
CA GLU A 44 1.05 2.16 21.22
C GLU A 44 2.30 1.35 21.56
N ARG A 45 2.81 0.54 20.62
CA ARG A 45 4.06 -0.23 20.81
C ARG A 45 5.25 0.69 21.03
N THR A 46 5.38 1.71 20.18
CA THR A 46 6.46 2.69 20.24
C THR A 46 6.44 3.50 21.53
N ALA A 47 5.27 4.00 21.93
CA ALA A 47 5.08 4.73 23.19
C ALA A 47 5.45 3.87 24.42
N ALA A 48 5.25 2.56 24.33
CA ALA A 48 5.64 1.61 25.37
C ALA A 48 7.11 1.14 25.28
N GLY A 49 7.93 1.72 24.39
CA GLY A 49 9.32 1.32 24.19
C GLY A 49 9.50 -0.08 23.61
N ARG A 50 8.47 -0.65 22.98
CA ARG A 50 8.50 -1.99 22.38
C ARG A 50 8.67 -1.90 20.85
N PRO A 51 9.45 -2.80 20.22
CA PRO A 51 9.72 -2.74 18.78
C PRO A 51 8.48 -3.05 17.94
N VAL A 52 8.21 -2.27 16.90
CA VAL A 52 7.10 -2.54 15.97
C VAL A 52 7.41 -3.78 15.11
N PRO A 53 6.51 -4.79 15.04
CA PRO A 53 6.74 -6.00 14.23
C PRO A 53 6.92 -5.70 12.73
N GLU A 54 7.77 -6.46 12.04
CA GLU A 54 7.97 -6.33 10.59
C GLU A 54 6.69 -6.67 9.80
N ASP A 55 5.97 -7.72 10.23
CA ASP A 55 4.69 -8.12 9.67
C ASP A 55 3.68 -6.96 9.66
N LEU A 56 3.71 -6.09 10.67
CA LEU A 56 2.84 -4.90 10.68
C LEU A 56 3.13 -3.98 9.51
N ARG A 57 4.41 -3.68 9.26
CA ARG A 57 4.83 -2.82 8.15
C ARG A 57 4.44 -3.43 6.81
N THR A 58 4.56 -4.75 6.70
CA THR A 58 4.11 -5.51 5.53
C THR A 58 2.61 -5.35 5.31
N VAL A 59 1.78 -5.54 6.33
CA VAL A 59 0.32 -5.37 6.17
C VAL A 59 -0.04 -3.91 5.87
N LEU A 60 0.61 -2.94 6.52
CA LEU A 60 0.36 -1.53 6.28
C LEU A 60 0.64 -1.16 4.81
N ALA A 61 1.73 -1.67 4.23
CA ALA A 61 2.02 -1.50 2.80
C ALA A 61 0.92 -2.09 1.89
N LEU A 62 0.32 -3.23 2.28
CA LEU A 62 -0.79 -3.83 1.53
C LEU A 62 -2.10 -3.01 1.62
N THR A 63 -2.25 -2.16 2.63
CA THR A 63 -3.43 -1.28 2.75
C THR A 63 -3.40 -0.06 1.85
N ALA A 64 -2.23 0.27 1.30
CA ALA A 64 -2.12 1.35 0.34
C ALA A 64 -3.06 1.08 -0.85
N PRO A 65 -3.84 2.09 -1.29
CA PRO A 65 -4.51 1.97 -2.58
C PRO A 65 -3.45 1.74 -3.65
N ALA A 66 -3.79 1.04 -4.73
CA ALA A 66 -2.93 1.01 -5.89
C ALA A 66 -2.73 2.48 -6.32
N ASP A 67 -1.50 2.96 -6.27
CA ASP A 67 -1.16 4.19 -6.98
C ASP A 67 -1.59 3.93 -8.43
N GLU A 68 -2.59 4.65 -8.93
CA GLU A 68 -2.85 4.79 -10.38
C GLU A 68 -1.70 5.59 -11.04
N GLY A 69 -0.44 5.28 -10.70
CA GLY A 69 0.69 6.19 -10.79
C GLY A 69 2.01 5.56 -11.24
N ASP A 70 2.04 4.26 -11.56
CA ASP A 70 3.09 3.71 -12.44
C ASP A 70 2.51 3.44 -13.83
N HIS A 71 1.95 4.49 -14.43
CA HIS A 71 1.93 4.56 -15.89
C HIS A 71 3.22 5.30 -16.27
N PRO A 72 4.20 4.67 -16.94
CA PRO A 72 5.29 5.45 -17.52
C PRO A 72 4.62 6.48 -18.43
N ALA A 73 4.81 7.76 -18.13
CA ALA A 73 4.37 8.84 -18.99
C ALA A 73 4.88 8.52 -20.40
N ARG A 74 3.96 8.17 -21.31
CA ARG A 74 4.28 7.96 -22.71
C ARG A 74 5.05 9.21 -23.15
N PRO A 75 6.30 9.11 -23.63
CA PRO A 75 6.98 10.28 -24.15
C PRO A 75 6.13 10.80 -25.30
N THR A 76 5.50 11.94 -25.09
CA THR A 76 4.79 12.67 -26.14
C THR A 76 5.87 13.09 -27.13
N ALA A 77 6.01 12.31 -28.21
CA ALA A 77 6.83 12.69 -29.34
C ALA A 77 6.26 13.99 -29.94
N ALA A 78 6.94 15.09 -29.67
CA ALA A 78 7.03 16.23 -30.57
C ALA A 78 8.54 16.45 -30.77
N PRO A 79 9.04 16.75 -31.98
CA PRO A 79 8.40 17.65 -32.95
C PRO A 79 8.43 17.15 -34.41
N ALA A 80 7.48 17.60 -35.24
CA ALA A 80 7.63 17.54 -36.70
C ALA A 80 7.29 18.89 -37.32
N ALA A 81 8.32 19.71 -37.49
CA ALA A 81 8.47 20.70 -38.55
C ALA A 81 9.98 20.68 -38.91
N PRO A 82 10.39 20.77 -40.20
CA PRO A 82 9.86 21.73 -41.18
C PRO A 82 9.58 21.12 -42.58
N ALA A 83 8.83 21.84 -43.42
CA ALA A 83 8.86 21.65 -44.87
C ALA A 83 9.24 22.97 -45.54
N PRO A 84 10.33 23.04 -46.35
CA PRO A 84 10.61 24.17 -47.22
C PRO A 84 10.12 23.91 -48.66
N THR A 85 9.57 24.98 -49.24
CA THR A 85 9.61 25.44 -50.65
C THR A 85 9.06 24.55 -51.78
N GLU A 86 8.05 25.07 -52.49
CA GLU A 86 7.98 24.97 -53.96
C GLU A 86 7.71 26.35 -54.60
N GLU A 87 8.35 26.53 -55.74
CA GLU A 87 8.53 27.68 -56.61
C GLU A 87 7.46 27.70 -57.73
N SER A 88 6.91 28.87 -58.07
CA SER A 88 6.45 29.27 -59.42
C SER A 88 6.13 30.76 -59.45
#